data_AF-A0A967VGL8-F1
#
_entry.id   AF-A0A967VGL8-F1
#
_cell.length_a   1.000
_cell.length_b   1.000
_cell.length_c   1.000
_cell.angle_alpha   90.00
_cell.angle_beta   90.00
_cell.angle_gamma   90.00
#
_symmetry.space_group_name_H-M   'P 1'
#
loop_
_entity.id
_entity.type
_entity.pdbx_description
1 polymer ?
#
loop_
_entity_poly.entity_id
_entity_poly.type
_entity_poly.pdbx_seq_one_letter_code
_entity_poly.pdbx_strand_id
1 'polypeptide(L)'
;DDLVLLPVRLLAGNGEVRRRWRARARFLMVDEYQDTNGAQYALVQALAGAGEGLTVVGDDDQSIYAWRGARTENIDSLATDFPGL
;
A
#
# COMPACT_ATOMS: atom_id res chain seq x y z
N ASP A 1 4.70 4.87 14.78
CA ASP A 1 3.59 4.33 13.97
C ASP A 1 2.57 5.36 13.50
N ASP A 2 2.36 6.45 14.24
CA ASP A 2 1.36 7.47 13.87
C ASP A 2 1.59 8.14 12.50
N LEU A 3 2.84 8.24 12.05
CA LEU A 3 3.17 8.84 10.76
C LEU A 3 2.61 8.08 9.54
N VAL A 4 2.24 6.81 9.69
CA VAL A 4 1.55 6.03 8.65
C VAL A 4 0.06 5.89 8.99
N LEU A 5 -0.24 5.60 10.26
CA LEU A 5 -1.60 5.34 10.71
C LEU A 5 -2.51 6.58 10.61
N LEU A 6 -2.04 7.77 10.95
CA LEU A 6 -2.84 9.00 10.87
C LEU A 6 -3.19 9.38 9.43
N PRO A 7 -2.25 9.35 8.45
CA PRO A 7 -2.61 9.49 7.04
C PRO A 7 -3.64 8.48 6.56
N VAL A 8 -3.51 7.20 6.93
CA VAL A 8 -4.51 6.17 6.57
C VAL A 8 -5.90 6.56 7.08
N ARG A 9 -6.01 6.95 8.37
CA ARG A 9 -7.28 7.39 8.96
C ARG A 9 -7.85 8.63 8.27
N LEU A 10 -7.00 9.62 7.97
CA LEU A 10 -7.40 10.82 7.26
C LEU A 10 -7.93 10.51 5.85
N LEU A 11 -7.20 9.68 5.09
CA LEU A 11 -7.58 9.29 3.74
C LEU A 11 -8.85 8.44 3.73
N ALA A 12 -9.07 7.60 4.74
CA ALA A 12 -10.31 6.84 4.89
C ALA A 12 -11.52 7.76 5.17
N GLY A 13 -11.37 8.69 6.12
CA GLY A 13 -12.46 9.57 6.58
C GLY A 13 -12.73 10.80 5.71
N ASN A 14 -11.80 11.21 4.84
CA ASN A 14 -11.93 12.41 4.02
C ASN A 14 -11.76 12.12 2.53
N GLY A 15 -12.88 11.98 1.83
CA GLY A 15 -12.90 11.69 0.39
C GLY A 15 -12.28 12.78 -0.49
N GLU A 16 -12.33 14.05 -0.08
CA GLU A 16 -11.69 15.15 -0.82
C GLU A 16 -10.17 15.06 -0.75
N VAL A 17 -9.62 14.90 0.47
CA VAL A 17 -8.18 14.72 0.68
C VAL A 17 -7.70 13.48 -0.05
N ARG A 18 -8.45 12.37 0.02
CA ARG A 18 -8.13 11.14 -0.73
C ARG A 18 -8.06 11.38 -2.23
N ARG A 19 -9.07 12.03 -2.84
CA ARG A 19 -9.04 12.35 -4.28
C ARG A 19 -7.86 13.24 -4.66
N ARG A 20 -7.56 14.27 -3.84
CA ARG A 20 -6.42 15.16 -4.06
C ARG A 20 -5.09 14.40 -4.05
N TRP A 21 -4.91 13.47 -3.12
CA TRP A 21 -3.69 12.67 -3.04
C TRP A 21 -3.60 11.63 -4.15
N ARG A 22 -4.69 10.96 -4.51
CA ARG A 22 -4.75 10.06 -5.68
C ARG A 22 -4.35 10.78 -6.97
N ALA A 23 -4.84 12.01 -7.17
CA ALA A 23 -4.48 12.80 -8.34
C ALA A 23 -3.00 13.19 -8.38
N ARG A 24 -2.36 13.37 -7.21
CA ARG A 24 -0.92 13.66 -7.09
C ARG A 24 -0.07 12.41 -7.28
N ALA A 25 -0.47 11.30 -6.69
CA ALA A 25 0.19 10.01 -6.77
C ALA A 25 -0.43 9.13 -7.87
N ARG A 26 -0.61 9.71 -9.07
CA ARG A 26 -1.25 9.03 -10.21
C ARG A 26 -0.47 7.78 -10.64
N PHE A 27 0.84 7.82 -10.51
CA PHE A 27 1.72 6.67 -10.69
C PHE A 27 2.42 6.43 -9.35
N LEU A 28 2.22 5.25 -8.78
CA LEU A 28 2.73 4.87 -7.47
C LEU A 28 3.63 3.66 -7.64
N MET A 29 4.91 3.82 -7.32
CA MET A 29 5.87 2.71 -7.26
C MET A 29 6.16 2.40 -5.79
N VAL A 30 6.02 1.14 -5.40
CA VAL A 30 6.38 0.68 -4.05
C VAL A 30 7.38 -0.45 -4.19
N ASP A 31 8.55 -0.24 -3.59
CA ASP A 31 9.64 -1.22 -3.55
C ASP A 31 9.61 -1.99 -2.23
N GLU A 32 10.31 -3.13 -2.18
CA GLU A 32 10.42 -4.01 -1.01
C GLU A 32 9.05 -4.38 -0.40
N TYR A 33 8.09 -4.72 -1.26
CA TYR A 33 6.69 -4.88 -0.83
C TYR A 33 6.48 -6.03 0.16
N GLN A 34 7.33 -7.05 0.13
CA GLN A 34 7.32 -8.18 1.06
C GLN A 34 7.47 -7.73 2.53
N ASP A 35 8.12 -6.60 2.77
CA ASP A 35 8.41 -6.08 4.11
C ASP A 35 7.34 -5.11 4.63
N THR A 36 6.25 -4.92 3.88
CA THR A 36 5.18 -4.01 4.28
C THR A 36 4.33 -4.57 5.43
N ASN A 37 3.94 -3.70 6.35
CA ASN A 37 2.96 -4.02 7.39
C ASN A 37 1.54 -3.58 6.99
N GLY A 38 0.53 -3.98 7.77
CA GLY A 38 -0.88 -3.71 7.45
C GLY A 38 -1.24 -2.21 7.32
N ALA A 39 -0.54 -1.31 8.03
CA ALA A 39 -0.79 0.12 7.91
C ALA A 39 -0.21 0.68 6.60
N GLN A 40 0.97 0.20 6.19
CA GLN A 40 1.56 0.56 4.89
C GLN A 40 0.72 0.00 3.73
N TYR A 41 0.25 -1.24 3.85
CA TYR A 41 -0.69 -1.85 2.91
C TYR A 41 -1.95 -1.00 2.73
N ALA A 42 -2.62 -0.63 3.83
CA ALA A 42 -3.80 0.21 3.80
C ALA A 42 -3.54 1.60 3.19
N LEU A 43 -2.35 2.16 3.38
CA LEU A 43 -1.95 3.43 2.76
C LEU A 43 -1.84 3.28 1.24
N VAL A 44 -1.20 2.22 0.76
CA VAL A 44 -1.09 1.91 -0.68
C VAL A 44 -2.49 1.75 -1.28
N GLN A 45 -3.39 0.98 -0.66
CA GLN A 45 -4.77 0.85 -1.14
C GLN A 45 -5.52 2.20 -1.19
N ALA A 46 -5.35 3.04 -0.17
CA ALA A 46 -5.97 4.36 -0.13
C ALA A 46 -5.50 5.25 -1.30
N LEU A 47 -4.22 5.17 -1.68
CA LEU A 47 -3.60 5.98 -2.73
C LEU A 47 -3.73 5.39 -4.15
N ALA A 48 -3.64 4.07 -4.31
CA ALA A 48 -3.69 3.39 -5.61
C ALA A 48 -5.11 3.31 -6.19
N GLY A 49 -6.15 3.36 -5.33
CA GLY A 49 -7.53 3.28 -5.80
C GLY A 49 -7.81 1.93 -6.46
N ALA A 50 -8.17 1.94 -7.75
CA ALA A 50 -8.43 0.71 -8.51
C ALA A 50 -7.15 0.01 -9.04
N GLY A 51 -5.96 0.54 -8.70
CA GLY A 51 -4.68 -0.02 -9.16
C GLY A 51 -4.13 0.62 -10.43
N GLU A 52 -4.86 1.56 -11.05
CA GLU A 52 -4.38 2.26 -12.24
C GLU A 52 -3.09 3.04 -11.92
N GLY A 53 -1.96 2.63 -12.51
CA GLY A 53 -0.66 3.28 -12.30
C GLY A 53 0.08 2.82 -11.04
N LEU A 54 -0.38 1.76 -10.36
CA LEU A 54 0.40 1.11 -9.31
C LEU A 54 1.45 0.18 -9.94
N THR A 55 2.65 0.19 -9.39
CA THR A 55 3.70 -0.80 -9.64
C THR A 55 4.30 -1.18 -8.31
N VAL A 56 4.41 -2.48 -8.07
CA VAL A 56 4.95 -3.03 -6.83
C VAL A 56 6.06 -3.98 -7.17
N VAL A 57 7.16 -3.90 -6.44
CA VAL A 57 8.32 -4.75 -6.59
C VAL A 57 8.62 -5.36 -5.22
N GLY A 58 8.93 -6.64 -5.21
CA GLY A 58 9.30 -7.37 -4.00
C GLY A 58 9.72 -8.80 -4.30
N ASP A 59 10.35 -9.43 -3.32
CA ASP A 59 10.86 -10.80 -3.37
C ASP A 59 10.52 -11.48 -2.04
N ASP A 60 9.68 -12.51 -2.07
CA ASP A 60 9.19 -13.20 -0.87
C ASP A 60 10.30 -13.96 -0.14
N ASP A 61 11.30 -14.47 -0.86
CA ASP A 61 12.49 -15.10 -0.30
C ASP A 61 13.38 -14.13 0.49
N GLN A 62 13.15 -12.81 0.37
CA GLN A 62 13.89 -11.74 1.08
C GLN A 62 13.11 -11.09 2.23
N SER A 63 11.96 -11.64 2.63
CA SER A 63 11.18 -11.11 3.76
C SER A 63 11.86 -11.38 5.10
N ILE A 64 12.62 -10.39 5.62
CA ILE A 64 13.37 -10.50 6.88
C ILE A 64 12.80 -9.64 8.02
N TYR A 65 11.78 -8.83 7.76
CA TYR A 65 11.20 -7.90 8.73
C TYR A 65 9.93 -8.40 9.43
N ALA A 66 9.64 -9.71 9.41
CA ALA A 66 8.48 -10.30 10.08
C ALA A 66 8.38 -9.91 11.57
N TRP A 67 9.52 -9.79 12.27
CA TRP A 67 9.58 -9.37 13.68
C TRP A 67 9.14 -7.91 13.93
N ARG A 68 9.04 -7.08 12.89
CA ARG A 68 8.46 -5.72 12.92
C ARG A 68 7.03 -5.65 12.39
N GLY A 69 6.41 -6.80 12.13
CA GLY A 69 5.03 -6.89 11.65
C GLY A 69 4.89 -6.77 10.13
N ALA A 70 5.98 -6.94 9.38
CA ALA A 70 5.89 -7.21 7.94
C ALA A 70 5.04 -8.47 7.70
N ARG A 71 4.25 -8.44 6.63
CA ARG A 71 3.36 -9.54 6.25
C ARG A 71 3.57 -9.85 4.78
N THR A 72 4.29 -10.93 4.50
CA THR A 72 4.53 -11.40 3.13
C THR A 72 3.21 -11.68 2.41
N GLU A 73 2.14 -12.02 3.14
CA GLU A 73 0.78 -12.20 2.61
C GLU A 73 0.22 -10.95 1.91
N ASN A 74 0.80 -9.77 2.15
CA ASN A 74 0.44 -8.56 1.42
C ASN A 74 0.77 -8.68 -0.07
N ILE A 75 1.87 -9.36 -0.43
CA ILE A 75 2.22 -9.67 -1.83
C ILE A 75 1.13 -10.54 -2.44
N ASP A 76 0.73 -11.61 -1.76
CA ASP A 76 -0.31 -12.53 -2.26
C ASP A 76 -1.66 -11.83 -2.43
N SER A 77 -1.96 -10.89 -1.52
CA SER A 77 -3.21 -10.11 -1.55
C SER A 77 -3.30 -9.18 -2.77
N LEU A 78 -2.18 -8.79 -3.40
CA LEU A 78 -2.19 -7.92 -4.58
C LEU A 78 -2.98 -8.52 -5.75
N ALA A 79 -2.84 -9.82 -6.00
CA ALA A 79 -3.55 -10.49 -7.09
C ALA A 79 -5.07 -10.47 -6.90
N THR A 80 -5.53 -10.41 -5.64
CA THR A 80 -6.95 -10.35 -5.30
C THR A 80 -7.48 -8.91 -5.29
N ASP A 81 -6.72 -8.00 -4.67
CA ASP A 81 -7.15 -6.62 -4.44
C ASP A 81 -6.91 -5.70 -5.65
N PHE A 82 -5.97 -6.07 -6.52
CA PHE A 82 -5.69 -5.39 -7.78
C PHE A 82 -5.63 -6.39 -8.96
N PRO A 83 -6.77 -6.96 -9.40
CA PRO A 83 -6.79 -8.02 -10.43
C PRO A 83 -6.27 -7.59 -11.81
N GLY A 84 -6.13 -6.29 -12.05
CA GLY A 84 -5.62 -5.72 -13.30
C GLY A 84 -4.13 -5.36 -13.26
N LEU A 85 -3.44 -5.70 -12.17
CA LEU A 85 -2.01 -5.50 -11.99
C LEU A 85 -1.20 -6.60 -12.70
#